data_AF-A0A2R5FEG2-F1
#
_entry.id   AF-A0A2R5FEG2-F1
#
_cell.length_a   1.000
_cell.length_b   1.000
_cell.length_c   1.000
_cell.angle_alpha   90.00
_cell.angle_beta   90.00
_cell.angle_gamma   90.00
#
_symmetry.space_group_name_H-M   'P 1'
#
loop_
_entity.id
_entity.type
_entity.pdbx_description
1 polymer ?
#
loop_
_entity_poly.entity_id
_entity_poly.type
_entity_poly.pdbx_seq_one_letter_code
_entity_poly.pdbx_strand_id
1 'polypeptide(L)' 'MDTIAIPVLNRPVDATVEIPVFKSITNRALLVAVLAPSDSILENALFSEDWHFLSLA' A
#
# COMPACT_ATOMS: atom_id res chain seq x y z
N MET A 1 -2.60 -8.40 23.41
CA MET A 1 -3.45 -8.26 22.23
C MET A 1 -4.41 -7.16 22.56
N ASP A 2 -4.14 -5.97 22.04
CA ASP A 2 -4.90 -4.78 22.42
C ASP A 2 -6.14 -4.68 21.52
N THR A 3 -7.24 -4.18 22.08
CA THR A 3 -8.50 -4.00 21.35
C THR A 3 -8.68 -2.55 20.96
N ILE A 4 -9.25 -2.33 19.78
CA ILE A 4 -9.71 -1.01 19.32
C ILE A 4 -11.24 -1.03 19.29
N ALA A 5 -11.86 -0.04 19.94
CA ALA A 5 -13.29 0.18 19.86
C ALA A 5 -13.65 0.90 18.55
N ILE A 6 -14.66 0.39 17.83
CA ILE A 6 -15.20 1.06 16.63
C ILE A 6 -16.37 1.94 17.07
N PRO A 7 -16.29 3.27 16.91
CA PRO A 7 -17.36 4.16 17.33
C PRO A 7 -18.59 4.00 16.42
N VAL A 8 -19.78 3.97 17.02
CA VAL A 8 -21.04 4.00 16.29
C VAL A 8 -21.30 5.40 15.78
N LEU A 9 -21.59 5.52 14.48
CA LEU A 9 -21.99 6.78 13.88
C LEU A 9 -23.51 6.92 13.95
N ASN A 10 -23.94 8.03 14.55
CA ASN A 10 -25.34 8.45 14.73
C ASN A 10 -25.80 9.47 13.68
N ARG A 11 -25.02 9.63 12.61
CA ARG A 11 -25.31 10.44 11.42
C ARG A 11 -24.59 9.84 10.21
N PRO A 12 -25.00 10.17 8.97
CA PRO A 12 -24.28 9.73 7.77
C PRO A 12 -22.79 10.14 7.82
N VAL A 13 -21.93 9.30 7.24
CA VAL A 13 -20.52 9.65 6.99
C VAL A 13 -20.50 10.70 5.88
N ASP A 14 -19.98 11.88 6.20
CA ASP A 14 -19.64 12.91 5.22
C ASP A 14 -18.13 13.13 5.26
N ALA A 15 -17.42 12.47 4.35
CA ALA A 15 -15.97 12.48 4.28
C ALA A 15 -15.49 12.25 2.85
N THR A 16 -14.40 12.92 2.49
CA THR A 16 -13.58 12.57 1.33
C THR A 16 -12.31 11.93 1.85
N VAL A 17 -11.96 10.76 1.33
CA VAL A 17 -10.79 9.99 1.76
C VAL A 17 -9.90 9.74 0.56
N GLU A 18 -8.62 10.03 0.71
CA GLU A 18 -7.61 9.59 -0.25
C GLU A 18 -7.16 8.17 0.14
N ILE A 19 -7.36 7.24 -0.79
CA ILE A 19 -7.01 5.84 -0.58
C ILE A 19 -5.60 5.63 -1.13
N PRO A 20 -4.69 5.02 -0.35
CA PRO A 20 -3.37 4.67 -0.87
C PRO A 20 -3.47 3.75 -2.10
N VAL A 21 -2.43 3.78 -2.94
CA VAL A 21 -2.37 2.94 -4.15
C VAL A 21 -2.49 1.45 -3.83
N PHE A 22 -2.93 0.68 -4.82
CA PHE A 22 -3.12 -0.76 -4.73
C PHE A 22 -1.81 -1.51 -4.46
N LYS A 23 -1.72 -2.10 -3.26
CA LYS A 23 -0.67 -3.02 -2.82
C LYS A 23 -0.26 -4.06 -3.86
N SER A 24 -1.23 -4.73 -4.48
CA SER A 24 -0.95 -5.79 -5.47
C SER A 24 -0.26 -5.24 -6.73
N ILE A 25 -0.52 -3.98 -7.09
CA ILE A 25 0.15 -3.32 -8.21
C ILE A 25 1.58 -2.96 -7.79
N THR A 26 1.78 -2.36 -6.62
CA THR A 26 3.12 -2.05 -6.11
C THR A 26 4.00 -3.30 -6.02
N ASN A 27 3.49 -4.39 -5.46
CA ASN A 27 4.26 -5.63 -5.32
C ASN A 27 4.62 -6.25 -6.68
N ARG A 28 3.70 -6.23 -7.66
CA ARG A 28 3.99 -6.73 -9.02
C ARG A 28 4.98 -5.83 -9.76
N ALA A 29 4.84 -4.51 -9.64
CA ALA A 29 5.75 -3.55 -10.25
C ALA A 29 7.16 -3.73 -9.70
N LEU A 30 7.30 -3.97 -8.39
CA LEU A 30 8.58 -4.21 -7.74
C LEU A 30 9.25 -5.49 -8.26
N LEU A 31 8.48 -6.58 -8.41
CA LEU A 31 8.99 -7.82 -8.98
C LEU A 31 9.46 -7.66 -10.44
N VAL A 32 8.70 -6.92 -11.25
CA VAL A 32 9.08 -6.63 -12.64
C VAL A 32 10.33 -5.74 -12.69
N ALA A 33 10.44 -4.76 -11.80
CA ALA A 33 11.59 -3.86 -11.72
C ALA A 33 12.90 -4.59 -11.41
N VAL A 34 12.87 -5.57 -10.50
CA VAL A 34 14.04 -6.42 -10.19
C VAL A 34 14.49 -7.25 -11.40
N LEU A 35 13.55 -7.66 -12.26
CA LEU A 35 13.84 -8.44 -13.46
C LEU A 35 14.23 -7.58 -14.67
N ALA A 36 14.06 -6.26 -14.58
CA ALA A 36 14.36 -5.36 -15.68
C ALA A 36 15.88 -5.28 -15.93
N PRO A 37 16.33 -5.19 -17.18
CA PRO A 37 17.75 -5.07 -17.51
C PRO A 37 18.38 -3.72 -17.12
N SER A 38 17.58 -2.79 -16.59
CA SER A 38 17.99 -1.43 -16.24
C SER A 38 17.17 -0.92 -15.07
N ASP A 39 17.67 0.13 -14.42
CA ASP A 39 17.03 0.74 -13.26
C ASP A 39 15.59 1.17 -13.56
N SER A 40 14.70 0.93 -12.61
CA SER A 40 13.29 1.31 -12.67
C SER A 40 12.93 2.25 -11.53
N ILE A 41 12.14 3.28 -11.83
CA ILE A 41 11.59 4.21 -10.83
C ILE A 41 10.10 3.89 -10.68
N LEU A 42 9.67 3.57 -9.46
CA LEU A 42 8.27 3.33 -9.13
C LEU A 42 7.70 4.57 -8.45
N GLU A 43 6.84 5.29 -9.17
CA GLU A 43 6.11 6.43 -8.62
C GLU A 43 4.86 5.98 -7.88
N ASN A 44 4.52 6.67 -6.78
CA ASN A 44 3.35 6.37 -5.94
C ASN A 44 3.29 4.91 -5.44
N ALA A 45 4.45 4.30 -5.18
CA ALA A 45 4.54 2.99 -4.56
C ALA A 45 3.90 3.00 -3.16
N LEU A 46 3.12 1.96 -2.84
CA LEU A 46 2.57 1.78 -1.51
C LEU A 46 3.66 1.27 -0.54
N PHE A 47 3.93 2.06 0.49
CA PHE A 47 4.77 1.63 1.61
C PHE A 47 3.90 1.01 2.71
N SER A 48 3.82 -0.33 2.71
CA SER A 48 3.18 -1.13 3.76
C SER A 48 4.17 -2.15 4.33
N GLU A 49 3.81 -2.93 5.35
CA GLU A 49 4.69 -4.00 5.85
C GLU A 49 5.21 -4.93 4.73
N ASP A 50 4.36 -5.28 3.76
CA ASP A 50 4.75 -6.08 2.58
C ASP A 50 5.89 -5.48 1.74
N TRP A 51 6.00 -4.16 1.68
CA TRP A 51 7.09 -3.51 0.95
C TRP A 51 8.46 -3.95 1.50
N HIS A 52 8.56 -4.09 2.83
CA HIS A 52 9.80 -4.50 3.47
C HIS A 52 10.25 -5.91 3.06
N PHE A 53 9.29 -6.82 2.82
CA PHE A 53 9.61 -8.19 2.41
C PHE A 53 10.04 -8.29 0.94
N LEU A 54 9.46 -7.47 0.06
CA LEU A 54 9.75 -7.54 -1.38
C LEU A 54 10.91 -6.64 -1.84
N SER A 55 11.23 -5.57 -1.11
CA SER A 55 12.32 -4.65 -1.49
C SER A 55 13.72 -5.12 -1.07
N LEU A 56 13.81 -6.16 -0.25
CA LEU A 56 15.05 -6.79 0.20
C LEU A 56 15.39 -8.10 -0.54
N ALA A 57 14.53 -8.53 -1.47
CA ALA A 57 14.71 -9.70 -2.31
C ALA A 57 15.45 -9.33 -3.62
#